data_AF-A0A7G2IUI7-F1
#
_entry.id   AF-A0A7G2IUI7-F1
#
_cell.length_a   1.000
_cell.length_b   1.000
_cell.length_c   1.000
_cell.angle_alpha   90.00
_cell.angle_beta   90.00
_cell.angle_gamma   90.00
#
_symmetry.space_group_name_H-M   'P 1'
#
loop_
_entity.id
_entity.type
_entity.pdbx_description
1 polymer ?
#
loop_
_entity_poly.entity_id
_entity_poly.type
_entity_poly.pdbx_seq_one_letter_code
_entity_poly.pdbx_strand_id
1 'polypeptide(L)'
;MKGESAETLLPNMIATSLAKLPIPKLMRWGASDVHFVRPVHTVTLLLGDKVIPATILGIQSDRVIRGHRFMGEPEFTIDSADQYPEILRERGKVIADYAERKAKIKADAEEAARKIGGNADLSESLLEEVTSLVEWPVVLTAKFEEKFLAVPSEALVHTMKGDQKYFPVYANDGKLLPNFIFVANIESKDPTQIISGNEKVVRPRLADAEFFFNTDRKKRLEDHLPRLQTVLFQQQLGTLRDKTDRIQALAGWIAGQIGADVNHATRAGLLSKCDLMTNMVFEFTDTQGVMGMHYARHDGEAEDVAVALNEQYQPRFLPVMTCRLTRWLVPWRLLTRWTPGGYLRYWSASERRQRPVCAASCCSGRAAYHR
;
A
#
# COMPACT_ATOMS: atom_id res chain seq x y z
N MET A 1 36.44 0.38 -17.37
CA MET A 1 36.51 -0.41 -18.61
C MET A 1 37.31 0.41 -19.62
N LYS A 2 38.45 -0.09 -20.12
CA LYS A 2 39.18 0.56 -21.21
C LYS A 2 38.48 0.19 -22.52
N GLY A 3 38.00 1.19 -23.29
CA GLY A 3 37.83 1.16 -24.75
C GLY A 3 37.04 0.05 -25.45
N GLU A 4 36.37 -0.87 -24.77
CA GLU A 4 35.54 -1.90 -25.43
C GLU A 4 34.29 -1.28 -26.08
N SER A 5 33.87 -1.82 -27.23
CA SER A 5 32.68 -1.32 -27.94
C SER A 5 31.41 -1.59 -27.13
N ALA A 6 30.44 -0.68 -27.22
CA ALA A 6 29.16 -0.83 -26.52
C ALA A 6 28.46 -2.16 -26.88
N GLU A 7 28.58 -2.59 -28.14
CA GLU A 7 28.00 -3.83 -28.66
C GLU A 7 28.48 -5.08 -27.89
N THR A 8 29.74 -5.12 -27.46
CA THR A 8 30.30 -6.26 -26.71
C THR A 8 29.94 -6.20 -25.22
N LEU A 9 29.80 -5.00 -24.66
CA LEU A 9 29.55 -4.80 -23.23
C LEU A 9 28.06 -4.98 -22.85
N LEU A 10 27.15 -4.53 -23.71
CA LEU A 10 25.72 -4.46 -23.43
C LEU A 10 25.11 -5.81 -22.98
N PRO A 11 25.37 -6.96 -23.66
CA PRO A 11 24.78 -8.23 -23.26
C PRO A 11 25.12 -8.64 -21.82
N ASN A 12 26.41 -8.51 -21.44
CA ASN A 12 26.88 -8.87 -20.09
C ASN A 12 26.35 -7.91 -19.02
N MET A 13 26.25 -6.61 -19.34
CA MET A 13 25.69 -5.61 -18.44
C MET A 13 24.20 -5.87 -18.17
N ILE A 14 23.43 -6.22 -19.21
CA ILE A 14 22.01 -6.55 -19.09
C ILE A 14 21.83 -7.83 -18.26
N ALA A 15 22.57 -8.89 -18.57
CA ALA A 15 22.52 -10.15 -17.81
C ALA A 15 22.84 -9.94 -16.32
N THR A 16 23.88 -9.15 -16.02
CA THR A 16 24.26 -8.81 -14.64
C THR A 16 23.18 -7.99 -13.93
N SER A 17 22.54 -7.06 -14.65
CA SER A 17 21.49 -6.20 -14.08
C SER A 17 20.23 -7.00 -13.77
N LEU A 18 19.82 -7.89 -14.69
CA LEU A 18 18.68 -8.78 -14.50
C LEU A 18 18.90 -9.74 -13.31
N ALA A 19 20.11 -10.26 -13.14
CA ALA A 19 20.46 -11.15 -12.02
C ALA A 19 20.43 -10.45 -10.64
N LYS A 20 20.60 -9.12 -10.61
CA LYS A 20 20.60 -8.31 -9.37
C LYS A 20 19.23 -7.79 -8.98
N LEU A 21 18.19 -8.01 -9.79
CA LEU A 21 16.84 -7.58 -9.45
C LEU A 21 16.38 -8.27 -8.16
N PRO A 22 15.85 -7.52 -7.17
CA PRO A 22 15.41 -8.06 -5.90
C PRO A 22 14.09 -8.81 -6.08
N ILE A 23 14.15 -10.02 -6.64
CA ILE A 23 12.98 -10.86 -6.92
C ILE A 23 12.75 -11.80 -5.74
N PRO A 24 11.62 -11.68 -5.01
CA PRO A 24 11.36 -12.50 -3.83
C PRO A 24 11.10 -13.97 -4.17
N LYS A 25 10.57 -14.26 -5.35
CA LYS A 25 10.29 -15.62 -5.81
C LYS A 25 10.53 -15.75 -7.31
N LEU A 26 11.57 -16.48 -7.67
CA LEU A 26 11.85 -16.86 -9.05
C LEU A 26 10.98 -18.04 -9.45
N MET A 27 10.55 -18.07 -10.72
CA MET A 27 9.77 -19.16 -11.29
C MET A 27 10.52 -19.77 -12.48
N ARG A 28 10.30 -21.07 -12.68
CA ARG A 28 10.79 -21.84 -13.83
C ARG A 28 9.60 -22.20 -14.72
N TRP A 29 9.77 -22.09 -16.03
CA TRP A 29 8.66 -22.26 -16.99
C TRP A 29 8.95 -23.38 -17.99
N GLY A 30 7.99 -24.31 -18.11
CA GLY A 30 8.11 -25.46 -19.02
C GLY A 30 9.31 -26.34 -18.69
N ALA A 31 10.07 -26.70 -19.73
CA ALA A 31 11.29 -27.49 -19.62
C ALA A 31 12.58 -26.65 -19.55
N SER A 32 12.47 -25.32 -19.52
CA SER A 32 13.64 -24.42 -19.46
C SER A 32 14.20 -24.31 -18.05
N ASP A 33 15.52 -24.27 -17.91
CA ASP A 33 16.20 -24.00 -16.63
C ASP A 33 16.39 -22.50 -16.35
N VAL A 34 15.83 -21.63 -17.20
CA VAL A 34 15.83 -20.19 -16.98
C VAL A 34 14.83 -19.82 -15.88
N HIS A 35 15.32 -19.02 -14.92
CA HIS A 35 14.54 -18.55 -13.78
C HIS A 35 14.24 -17.06 -13.92
N PHE A 36 12.96 -16.69 -13.92
CA PHE A 36 12.52 -15.29 -13.92
C PHE A 36 11.12 -15.14 -13.30
N VAL A 37 10.66 -13.91 -13.08
CA VAL A 37 9.34 -13.64 -12.46
C VAL A 37 8.19 -14.19 -13.32
N ARG A 38 8.33 -14.07 -14.64
CA ARG A 38 7.36 -14.45 -15.68
C ARG A 38 8.10 -14.94 -16.93
N PRO A 39 7.46 -15.71 -17.82
CA PRO A 39 8.12 -16.15 -19.05
C PRO A 39 8.39 -14.94 -19.93
N VAL A 40 9.61 -14.84 -20.44
CA VAL A 40 9.99 -13.83 -21.43
C VAL A 40 9.79 -14.43 -22.82
N HIS A 41 9.07 -13.71 -23.68
CA HIS A 41 8.76 -14.18 -25.04
C HIS A 41 9.64 -13.55 -26.10
N THR A 42 9.99 -12.27 -25.93
CA THR A 42 10.75 -11.50 -26.91
C THR A 42 11.81 -10.68 -26.20
N VAL A 43 12.95 -10.51 -26.86
CA VAL A 43 14.04 -9.64 -26.42
C VAL A 43 14.44 -8.79 -27.62
N THR A 44 14.46 -7.48 -27.45
CA THR A 44 14.91 -6.55 -28.49
C THR A 44 16.10 -5.76 -27.97
N LEU A 45 17.23 -5.89 -28.65
CA LEU A 45 18.47 -5.20 -28.30
C LEU A 45 19.03 -4.51 -29.54
N LEU A 46 18.84 -3.20 -29.60
CA LEU A 46 19.27 -2.36 -30.70
C LEU A 46 20.23 -1.26 -30.21
N LEU A 47 21.22 -0.95 -31.04
CA LEU A 47 22.07 0.24 -30.91
C LEU A 47 21.94 1.05 -32.19
N GLY A 48 21.16 2.14 -32.13
CA GLY A 48 20.72 2.84 -33.34
C GLY A 48 19.88 1.89 -34.20
N ASP A 49 20.35 1.65 -35.42
CA ASP A 49 19.73 0.76 -36.41
C ASP A 49 20.29 -0.67 -36.40
N LYS A 50 21.27 -0.99 -35.54
CA LYS A 50 21.94 -2.30 -35.52
C LYS A 50 21.41 -3.20 -34.42
N VAL A 51 21.11 -4.45 -34.79
CA VAL A 51 20.79 -5.51 -33.82
C VAL A 51 22.07 -6.01 -33.18
N ILE A 52 22.11 -6.03 -31.84
CA ILE A 52 23.22 -6.64 -31.10
C ILE A 52 22.84 -8.09 -30.82
N PRO A 53 23.51 -9.09 -31.41
CA PRO A 53 23.20 -10.49 -31.18
C PRO A 53 23.54 -10.88 -29.73
N ALA A 54 22.52 -11.23 -28.96
CA ALA A 54 22.64 -11.66 -27.57
C ALA A 54 21.54 -12.66 -27.21
N THR A 55 21.88 -13.60 -26.33
CA THR A 55 20.88 -14.48 -25.71
C THR A 55 20.61 -14.01 -24.30
N ILE A 56 19.41 -13.49 -24.04
CA ILE A 56 18.99 -12.99 -22.73
C ILE A 56 17.82 -13.85 -22.27
N LEU A 57 17.93 -14.43 -21.07
CA LEU A 57 16.90 -15.30 -20.48
C LEU A 57 16.45 -16.45 -21.42
N GLY A 58 17.38 -16.98 -22.22
CA GLY A 58 17.13 -18.08 -23.17
C GLY A 58 16.49 -17.66 -24.50
N ILE A 59 16.27 -16.36 -24.73
CA ILE A 59 15.69 -15.81 -25.96
C ILE A 59 16.76 -15.03 -26.74
N GLN A 60 16.84 -15.25 -28.05
CA GLN A 60 17.71 -14.48 -28.94
C GLN A 60 17.14 -13.07 -29.14
N SER A 61 18.01 -12.08 -29.09
CA SER A 61 17.68 -10.69 -29.40
C SER A 61 17.31 -10.52 -30.88
N ASP A 62 16.22 -9.83 -31.16
CA ASP A 62 15.78 -9.51 -32.53
C ASP A 62 15.06 -8.16 -32.57
N ARG A 63 14.71 -7.66 -33.76
CA ARG A 63 13.94 -6.42 -33.99
C ARG A 63 12.47 -6.53 -33.60
N VAL A 64 12.01 -7.71 -33.25
CA VAL A 64 10.60 -8.03 -33.00
C VAL A 64 10.18 -7.57 -31.61
N ILE A 65 9.23 -6.65 -31.57
CA ILE A 65 8.56 -6.18 -30.37
C ILE A 65 7.10 -6.59 -30.36
N ARG A 66 6.52 -6.64 -29.16
CA ARG A 66 5.10 -6.95 -28.95
C ARG A 66 4.36 -5.74 -28.43
N GLY A 67 3.21 -5.47 -29.04
CA GLY A 67 2.28 -4.44 -28.59
C GLY A 67 1.41 -4.93 -27.44
N HIS A 68 0.37 -4.14 -27.15
CA HIS A 68 -0.59 -4.44 -26.12
C HIS A 68 -1.35 -5.73 -26.43
N ARG A 69 -1.62 -6.56 -25.40
CA ARG A 69 -2.19 -7.90 -25.57
C ARG A 69 -3.55 -7.93 -26.28
N PHE A 70 -4.36 -6.90 -26.10
CA PHE A 70 -5.74 -6.84 -26.58
C PHE A 70 -6.00 -5.73 -27.59
N MET A 71 -5.04 -4.82 -27.79
CA MET A 71 -5.22 -3.60 -28.57
C MET A 71 -4.02 -3.38 -29.49
N GLY A 72 -4.26 -2.75 -30.63
CA GLY A 72 -3.20 -2.51 -31.59
C GLY A 72 -2.70 -3.79 -32.26
N GLU A 73 -1.49 -3.72 -32.78
CA GLU A 73 -0.82 -4.81 -33.47
C GLU A 73 -0.07 -5.70 -32.46
N PRO A 74 -0.26 -7.04 -32.50
CA PRO A 74 0.29 -7.93 -31.48
C PRO A 74 1.82 -8.06 -31.55
N GLU A 75 2.39 -8.00 -32.76
CA GLU A 75 3.81 -8.19 -32.99
C GLU A 75 4.25 -7.41 -34.24
N PHE A 76 5.35 -6.68 -34.15
CA PHE A 76 5.91 -5.89 -35.24
C PHE A 76 7.41 -5.64 -35.05
N THR A 77 8.09 -5.22 -36.12
CA THR A 77 9.53 -4.93 -36.11
C THR A 77 9.80 -3.43 -36.08
N ILE A 78 10.94 -3.06 -35.50
CA ILE A 78 11.45 -1.68 -35.52
C ILE A 78 12.80 -1.62 -36.26
N ASP A 79 13.02 -0.52 -36.98
CA ASP A 79 14.22 -0.34 -37.79
C ASP A 79 15.34 0.35 -37.01
N SER A 80 14.98 1.28 -36.14
CA SER A 80 15.89 1.99 -35.23
C SER A 80 15.35 2.00 -33.81
N ALA A 81 16.25 2.01 -32.82
CA ALA A 81 15.93 2.14 -31.41
C ALA A 81 15.12 3.42 -31.10
N ASP A 82 15.38 4.51 -31.83
CA ASP A 82 14.71 5.80 -31.58
C ASP A 82 13.22 5.78 -31.92
N GLN A 83 12.80 4.87 -32.80
CA GLN A 83 11.40 4.71 -33.19
C GLN A 83 10.56 3.98 -32.12
N TYR A 84 11.21 3.38 -31.12
CA TYR A 84 10.56 2.52 -30.14
C TYR A 84 9.35 3.19 -29.44
N PRO A 85 9.45 4.43 -28.92
CA PRO A 85 8.32 5.05 -28.21
C PRO A 85 7.14 5.38 -29.14
N GLU A 86 7.43 5.90 -30.33
CA GLU A 86 6.38 6.34 -31.28
C GLU A 86 5.65 5.16 -31.90
N ILE A 87 6.38 4.14 -32.39
CA ILE A 87 5.77 2.94 -32.99
C ILE A 87 4.94 2.18 -31.95
N LEU A 88 5.42 2.05 -30.70
CA LEU A 88 4.63 1.43 -29.63
C LEU A 88 3.36 2.22 -29.32
N ARG A 89 3.41 3.55 -29.33
CA ARG A 89 2.24 4.38 -29.07
C ARG A 89 1.19 4.24 -30.18
N GLU A 90 1.61 4.30 -31.43
CA GLU A 90 0.70 4.33 -32.59
C GLU A 90 0.17 2.94 -32.97
N ARG A 91 1.07 1.97 -33.13
CA ARG A 91 0.73 0.61 -33.59
C ARG A 91 0.47 -0.32 -32.42
N GLY A 92 1.32 -0.26 -31.39
CA GLY A 92 1.25 -1.16 -30.24
C GLY A 92 0.23 -0.79 -29.19
N LYS A 93 -0.31 0.44 -29.19
CA LYS A 93 -1.14 0.98 -28.10
C LYS A 93 -0.46 0.85 -26.72
N VAL A 94 0.82 1.23 -26.64
CA VAL A 94 1.60 1.24 -25.39
C VAL A 94 2.36 2.55 -25.26
N ILE A 95 2.26 3.21 -24.11
CA ILE A 95 3.05 4.43 -23.82
C ILE A 95 4.38 4.00 -23.21
N ALA A 96 5.45 3.90 -23.99
CA ALA A 96 6.73 3.37 -23.51
C ALA A 96 7.38 4.19 -22.39
N ASP A 97 7.27 5.53 -22.46
CA ASP A 97 7.85 6.43 -21.46
C ASP A 97 7.06 6.38 -20.14
N TYR A 98 7.77 6.03 -19.06
CA TYR A 98 7.18 5.89 -17.73
C TYR A 98 6.71 7.23 -17.14
N ALA A 99 7.49 8.30 -17.34
CA ALA A 99 7.18 9.62 -16.79
C ALA A 99 5.99 10.25 -17.50
N GLU A 100 5.91 10.10 -18.83
CA GLU A 100 4.75 10.51 -19.62
C GLU A 100 3.49 9.76 -19.19
N ARG A 101 3.59 8.42 -19.04
CA ARG A 101 2.47 7.59 -18.60
C ARG A 101 1.96 8.01 -17.22
N LYS A 102 2.87 8.24 -16.28
CA LYS A 102 2.57 8.71 -14.92
C LYS A 102 1.89 10.08 -14.93
N ALA A 103 2.42 11.02 -15.70
CA ALA A 103 1.86 12.36 -15.85
C ALA A 103 0.44 12.32 -16.43
N LYS A 104 0.22 11.48 -17.44
CA LYS A 104 -1.11 11.26 -18.04
C LYS A 104 -2.11 10.71 -17.03
N ILE A 105 -1.76 9.63 -16.30
CA ILE A 105 -2.64 9.05 -15.28
C ILE A 105 -3.01 10.09 -14.23
N LYS A 106 -2.02 10.86 -13.76
CA LYS A 106 -2.23 11.91 -12.77
C LYS A 106 -3.21 12.97 -13.28
N ALA A 107 -2.95 13.54 -14.45
CA ALA A 107 -3.78 14.59 -15.03
C ALA A 107 -5.22 14.12 -15.27
N ASP A 108 -5.39 12.93 -15.85
CA ASP A 108 -6.70 12.35 -16.16
C ASP A 108 -7.48 12.03 -14.87
N ALA A 109 -6.81 11.55 -13.81
CA ALA A 109 -7.44 11.29 -12.51
C ALA A 109 -7.84 12.57 -11.77
N GLU A 110 -7.01 13.61 -11.79
CA GLU A 110 -7.35 14.93 -11.25
C GLU A 110 -8.55 15.54 -11.98
N GLU A 111 -8.59 15.42 -13.31
CA GLU A 111 -9.72 15.89 -14.11
C GLU A 111 -11.01 15.11 -13.80
N ALA A 112 -10.92 13.77 -13.71
CA ALA A 112 -12.05 12.92 -13.37
C ALA A 112 -12.61 13.25 -11.98
N ALA A 113 -11.75 13.51 -10.99
CA ALA A 113 -12.16 13.93 -9.65
C ALA A 113 -12.84 15.30 -9.66
N ARG A 114 -12.29 16.26 -10.40
CA ARG A 114 -12.88 17.59 -10.53
C ARG A 114 -14.27 17.56 -11.16
N LYS A 115 -14.51 16.67 -12.14
CA LYS A 115 -15.84 16.49 -12.77
C LYS A 115 -16.92 16.05 -11.79
N ILE A 116 -16.57 15.30 -10.76
CA ILE A 116 -17.48 14.87 -9.68
C ILE A 116 -17.47 15.81 -8.47
N GLY A 117 -16.77 16.94 -8.55
CA GLY A 117 -16.72 17.95 -7.48
C GLY A 117 -15.82 17.56 -6.30
N GLY A 118 -14.86 16.67 -6.50
CA GLY A 118 -13.93 16.22 -5.47
C GLY A 118 -12.46 16.24 -5.91
N ASN A 119 -11.60 15.75 -5.03
CA ASN A 119 -10.17 15.62 -5.21
C ASN A 119 -9.78 14.15 -5.03
N ALA A 120 -9.07 13.58 -6.00
CA ALA A 120 -8.55 12.22 -5.90
C ALA A 120 -7.37 12.19 -4.93
N ASP A 121 -7.31 11.18 -4.08
CA ASP A 121 -6.14 10.89 -3.27
C ASP A 121 -5.12 10.10 -4.11
N LEU A 122 -4.20 10.86 -4.70
CA LEU A 122 -3.12 10.39 -5.56
C LEU A 122 -1.83 10.24 -4.75
N SER A 123 -1.80 9.29 -3.81
CA SER A 123 -0.55 9.00 -3.10
C SER A 123 0.53 8.54 -4.09
N GLU A 124 1.74 9.08 -3.94
CA GLU A 124 2.85 8.86 -4.88
C GLU A 124 3.13 7.38 -5.10
N SER A 125 3.13 6.58 -4.03
CA SER A 125 3.35 5.14 -4.08
C SER A 125 2.27 4.40 -4.88
N LEU A 126 1.01 4.82 -4.76
CA LEU A 126 -0.09 4.19 -5.49
C LEU A 126 -0.04 4.60 -6.96
N LEU A 127 0.30 5.86 -7.25
CA LEU A 127 0.49 6.32 -8.62
C LEU A 127 1.63 5.56 -9.32
N GLU A 128 2.75 5.33 -8.62
CA GLU A 128 3.86 4.51 -9.15
C GLU A 128 3.43 3.07 -9.43
N GLU A 129 2.68 2.47 -8.50
CA GLU A 129 2.18 1.10 -8.63
C GLU A 129 1.23 0.98 -9.82
N VAL A 130 0.22 1.85 -9.90
CA VAL A 130 -0.75 1.86 -11.01
C VAL A 130 -0.06 2.11 -12.36
N THR A 131 0.92 3.03 -12.42
CA THR A 131 1.69 3.30 -13.65
C THR A 131 2.46 2.06 -14.11
N SER A 132 2.93 1.23 -13.17
CA SER A 132 3.65 -0.01 -13.47
C SER A 132 2.72 -1.17 -13.88
N LEU A 133 1.43 -1.09 -13.57
CA LEU A 133 0.43 -2.11 -13.89
C LEU A 133 -0.20 -1.93 -15.27
N VAL A 134 -0.26 -0.69 -15.77
CA VAL A 134 -0.94 -0.36 -17.03
C VAL A 134 0.06 0.13 -18.07
N GLU A 135 -0.15 -0.30 -19.32
CA GLU A 135 0.64 0.09 -20.49
C GLU A 135 -0.07 1.19 -21.29
N TRP A 136 -1.41 1.16 -21.30
CA TRP A 136 -2.29 2.14 -21.92
C TRP A 136 -3.36 2.61 -20.93
N PRO A 137 -3.10 3.71 -20.19
CA PRO A 137 -3.98 4.15 -19.13
C PRO A 137 -5.27 4.78 -19.67
N VAL A 138 -6.41 4.22 -19.25
CA VAL A 138 -7.74 4.79 -19.44
C VAL A 138 -8.38 5.00 -18.07
N VAL A 139 -8.50 6.25 -17.65
CA VAL A 139 -9.06 6.60 -16.33
C VAL A 139 -10.58 6.58 -16.39
N LEU A 140 -11.19 5.85 -15.46
CA LEU A 140 -12.64 5.72 -15.32
C LEU A 140 -13.07 5.99 -13.88
N THR A 141 -14.32 6.42 -13.72
CA THR A 141 -14.92 6.71 -12.41
C THR A 141 -16.07 5.75 -12.15
N ALA A 142 -16.08 5.18 -10.96
CA ALA A 142 -17.11 4.26 -10.47
C ALA A 142 -17.65 4.72 -9.11
N LYS A 143 -18.77 4.12 -8.69
CA LYS A 143 -19.47 4.48 -7.46
C LYS A 143 -19.69 3.25 -6.56
N PHE A 144 -19.88 3.50 -5.27
CA PHE A 144 -20.36 2.48 -4.34
C PHE A 144 -21.55 3.00 -3.54
N GLU A 145 -22.24 2.09 -2.84
CA GLU A 145 -23.44 2.45 -2.08
C GLU A 145 -23.10 3.39 -0.90
N GLU A 146 -23.85 4.47 -0.75
CA GLU A 146 -23.64 5.48 0.31
C GLU A 146 -23.70 4.90 1.73
N LYS A 147 -24.41 3.78 1.94
CA LYS A 147 -24.45 3.09 3.24
C LYS A 147 -23.06 2.77 3.79
N PHE A 148 -22.08 2.50 2.91
CA PHE A 148 -20.72 2.18 3.33
C PHE A 148 -20.01 3.37 3.97
N LEU A 149 -20.45 4.62 3.71
CA LEU A 149 -19.92 5.82 4.35
C LEU A 149 -20.17 5.88 5.87
N ALA A 150 -21.01 4.99 6.41
CA ALA A 150 -21.18 4.81 7.86
C ALA A 150 -19.97 4.12 8.52
N VAL A 151 -19.15 3.41 7.73
CA VAL A 151 -17.90 2.80 8.18
C VAL A 151 -16.79 3.87 8.17
N PRO A 152 -15.84 3.84 9.11
CA PRO A 152 -14.69 4.74 9.08
C PRO A 152 -13.99 4.76 7.72
N SER A 153 -13.78 5.98 7.20
CA SER A 153 -13.23 6.20 5.87
C SER A 153 -11.89 5.51 5.63
N GLU A 154 -11.07 5.40 6.69
CA GLU A 154 -9.75 4.82 6.68
C GLU A 154 -9.77 3.33 6.36
N ALA A 155 -10.80 2.61 6.84
CA ALA A 155 -10.99 1.19 6.51
C ALA A 155 -11.40 1.03 5.04
N LEU A 156 -12.32 1.85 4.54
CA LEU A 156 -12.76 1.83 3.14
C LEU A 156 -11.59 2.17 2.19
N VAL A 157 -10.81 3.18 2.54
CA VAL A 157 -9.64 3.65 1.79
C VAL A 157 -8.55 2.58 1.76
N HIS A 158 -8.31 1.88 2.87
CA HIS A 158 -7.37 0.77 2.92
C HIS A 158 -7.77 -0.34 1.93
N THR A 159 -9.04 -0.76 1.94
CA THR A 159 -9.58 -1.73 0.98
C THR A 159 -9.44 -1.27 -0.46
N MET A 160 -9.83 -0.03 -0.77
CA MET A 160 -9.79 0.51 -2.12
C MET A 160 -8.36 0.63 -2.67
N LYS A 161 -7.42 1.14 -1.87
CA LYS A 161 -6.03 1.34 -2.28
C LYS A 161 -5.22 0.05 -2.25
N GLY A 162 -5.36 -0.75 -1.19
CA GLY A 162 -4.58 -1.95 -0.95
C GLY A 162 -4.92 -3.07 -1.92
N ASP A 163 -6.20 -3.46 -1.96
CA ASP A 163 -6.65 -4.65 -2.68
C ASP A 163 -6.89 -4.38 -4.16
N GLN A 164 -7.41 -3.20 -4.50
CA GLN A 164 -7.94 -2.90 -5.84
C GLN A 164 -7.20 -1.80 -6.59
N LYS A 165 -6.25 -1.11 -5.96
CA LYS A 165 -5.47 -0.01 -6.55
C LYS A 165 -6.33 1.14 -7.08
N TYR A 166 -7.40 1.45 -6.36
CA TYR A 166 -8.29 2.56 -6.69
C TYR A 166 -7.87 3.84 -5.97
N PHE A 167 -8.13 4.97 -6.62
CA PHE A 167 -7.97 6.29 -6.05
C PHE A 167 -9.30 6.73 -5.41
N PRO A 168 -9.39 6.79 -4.08
CA PRO A 168 -10.58 7.31 -3.41
C PRO A 168 -10.71 8.81 -3.67
N VAL A 169 -11.95 9.30 -3.71
CA VAL A 169 -12.25 10.70 -3.98
C VAL A 169 -12.81 11.36 -2.73
N TYR A 170 -12.26 12.52 -2.38
CA TYR A 170 -12.70 13.32 -1.25
C TYR A 170 -13.40 14.58 -1.74
N ALA A 171 -14.45 14.99 -1.05
CA ALA A 171 -15.06 16.30 -1.25
C ALA A 171 -14.13 17.42 -0.74
N ASN A 172 -14.45 18.66 -1.11
CA ASN A 172 -13.69 19.84 -0.67
C ASN A 172 -13.72 20.08 0.85
N ASP A 173 -14.69 19.48 1.56
CA ASP A 173 -14.77 19.50 3.02
C ASP A 173 -13.93 18.40 3.70
N GLY A 174 -13.22 17.58 2.92
CA GLY A 174 -12.39 16.48 3.39
C GLY A 174 -13.14 15.18 3.64
N LYS A 175 -14.45 15.09 3.36
CA LYS A 175 -15.21 13.84 3.50
C LYS A 175 -15.03 12.93 2.29
N LEU A 176 -15.00 11.62 2.54
CA LEU A 176 -14.96 10.62 1.47
C LEU A 176 -16.29 10.64 0.69
N LEU A 177 -16.21 10.77 -0.63
CA LEU A 177 -17.35 10.62 -1.52
C LEU A 177 -17.61 9.14 -1.85
N PRO A 178 -18.84 8.75 -2.20
CA PRO A 178 -19.18 7.39 -2.64
C PRO A 178 -18.66 7.09 -4.06
N ASN A 179 -17.47 7.59 -4.39
CA ASN A 179 -16.85 7.57 -5.70
C ASN A 179 -15.38 7.18 -5.59
N PHE A 180 -14.91 6.40 -6.57
CA PHE A 180 -13.51 6.07 -6.73
C PHE A 180 -13.12 6.11 -8.20
N ILE A 181 -11.84 6.35 -8.43
CA ILE A 181 -11.26 6.42 -9.76
C ILE A 181 -10.31 5.23 -9.91
N PHE A 182 -10.36 4.59 -11.06
CA PHE A 182 -9.48 3.46 -11.37
C PHE A 182 -8.95 3.60 -12.80
N VAL A 183 -7.86 2.90 -13.09
CA VAL A 183 -7.21 2.95 -14.39
C VAL A 183 -7.36 1.60 -15.08
N ALA A 184 -8.10 1.58 -16.17
CA ALA A 184 -8.19 0.43 -17.04
C ALA A 184 -6.99 0.42 -18.00
N ASN A 185 -6.51 -0.78 -18.32
CA ASN A 185 -5.48 -0.98 -19.35
C ASN A 185 -6.09 -1.26 -20.73
N ILE A 186 -7.35 -0.86 -20.96
CA ILE A 186 -8.05 -1.12 -22.22
C ILE A 186 -8.99 0.03 -22.56
N GLU A 187 -8.93 0.44 -23.83
CA GLU A 187 -9.88 1.35 -24.45
C GLU A 187 -11.10 0.53 -24.90
N SER A 188 -12.08 0.41 -24.01
CA SER A 188 -13.31 -0.34 -24.30
C SER A 188 -14.30 0.48 -25.12
N LYS A 189 -15.01 -0.21 -26.03
CA LYS A 189 -16.17 0.34 -26.75
C LYS A 189 -17.38 0.58 -25.84
N ASP A 190 -17.45 -0.15 -24.73
CA ASP A 190 -18.48 -0.01 -23.71
C ASP A 190 -17.81 0.17 -22.33
N PRO A 191 -17.50 1.43 -21.94
CA PRO A 191 -16.92 1.74 -20.63
C PRO A 191 -17.87 1.42 -19.47
N THR A 192 -19.18 1.44 -19.69
CA THR A 192 -20.20 1.19 -18.67
C THR A 192 -20.12 -0.22 -18.11
N GLN A 193 -19.79 -1.23 -18.92
CA GLN A 193 -19.57 -2.59 -18.41
C GLN A 193 -18.33 -2.69 -17.52
N ILE A 194 -17.25 -1.97 -17.86
CA ILE A 194 -16.04 -1.95 -17.03
C ILE A 194 -16.34 -1.29 -15.68
N ILE A 195 -17.04 -0.15 -15.69
CA ILE A 195 -17.47 0.54 -14.48
C ILE A 195 -18.30 -0.41 -13.61
N SER A 196 -19.38 -0.98 -14.14
CA SER A 196 -20.24 -1.89 -13.38
C SER A 196 -19.50 -3.12 -12.85
N GLY A 197 -18.55 -3.65 -13.64
CA GLY A 197 -17.71 -4.76 -13.21
C GLY A 197 -16.87 -4.42 -11.98
N ASN A 198 -16.21 -3.26 -11.98
CA ASN A 198 -15.38 -2.81 -10.85
C ASN A 198 -16.23 -2.49 -9.61
N GLU A 199 -17.42 -1.91 -9.79
CA GLU A 199 -18.40 -1.68 -8.72
C GLU A 199 -18.83 -3.01 -8.06
N LYS A 200 -19.07 -4.05 -8.85
CA LYS A 200 -19.40 -5.40 -8.32
C LYS A 200 -18.23 -6.04 -7.58
N VAL A 201 -16.99 -5.79 -8.00
CA VAL A 201 -15.79 -6.37 -7.36
C VAL A 201 -15.49 -5.73 -6.02
N VAL A 202 -15.68 -4.40 -5.89
CA VAL A 202 -15.39 -3.70 -4.62
C VAL A 202 -16.44 -3.97 -3.55
N ARG A 203 -17.70 -4.18 -3.95
CA ARG A 203 -18.84 -4.27 -3.03
C ARG A 203 -18.71 -5.35 -1.95
N PRO A 204 -18.34 -6.62 -2.23
CA PRO A 204 -18.15 -7.62 -1.19
C PRO A 204 -17.09 -7.21 -0.15
N ARG A 205 -15.98 -6.60 -0.60
CA ARG A 205 -14.90 -6.15 0.28
C ARG A 205 -15.33 -5.02 1.21
N LEU A 206 -16.14 -4.08 0.73
CA LEU A 206 -16.71 -3.02 1.57
C LEU A 206 -17.78 -3.56 2.53
N ALA A 207 -18.54 -4.57 2.10
CA ALA A 207 -19.50 -5.26 2.95
C ALA A 207 -18.83 -6.03 4.09
N ASP A 208 -17.66 -6.63 3.85
CA ASP A 208 -16.86 -7.28 4.90
C ASP A 208 -16.38 -6.25 5.93
N ALA A 209 -15.87 -5.09 5.48
CA ALA A 209 -15.49 -3.99 6.39
C ALA A 209 -16.68 -3.48 7.22
N GLU A 210 -17.85 -3.29 6.60
CA GLU A 210 -19.10 -2.94 7.28
C GLU A 210 -19.50 -4.00 8.33
N PHE A 211 -19.40 -5.27 7.98
CA PHE A 211 -19.72 -6.38 8.88
C PHE A 211 -18.79 -6.44 10.09
N PHE A 212 -17.48 -6.32 9.90
CA PHE A 212 -16.51 -6.32 10.99
C PHE A 212 -16.72 -5.13 11.91
N PHE A 213 -16.87 -3.93 11.36
CA PHE A 213 -17.11 -2.73 12.14
C PHE A 213 -18.38 -2.84 12.99
N ASN A 214 -19.49 -3.28 12.41
CA ASN A 214 -20.76 -3.45 13.14
C ASN A 214 -20.71 -4.59 14.16
N THR A 215 -19.90 -5.62 13.93
CA THR A 215 -19.71 -6.73 14.88
C THR A 215 -18.88 -6.28 16.08
N ASP A 216 -17.79 -5.55 15.84
CA ASP A 216 -16.90 -5.06 16.89
C ASP A 216 -17.62 -4.03 17.79
N ARG A 217 -18.49 -3.18 17.23
CA ARG A 217 -19.32 -2.21 17.98
C ARG A 217 -20.30 -2.82 18.98
N LYS A 218 -20.55 -4.13 18.93
CA LYS A 218 -21.45 -4.82 19.89
C LYS A 218 -20.81 -5.01 21.26
N LYS A 219 -19.48 -4.88 21.36
CA LYS A 219 -18.72 -4.95 22.60
C LYS A 219 -17.98 -3.65 22.80
N ARG A 220 -17.75 -3.28 24.05
CA ARG A 220 -16.93 -2.12 24.37
C ARG A 220 -15.48 -2.48 24.15
N LEU A 221 -14.66 -1.49 23.79
CA LEU A 221 -13.22 -1.65 23.60
C LEU A 221 -12.54 -2.21 24.86
N GLU A 222 -13.02 -1.86 26.05
CA GLU A 222 -12.53 -2.39 27.32
C GLU A 222 -12.81 -3.90 27.50
N ASP A 223 -13.86 -4.45 26.89
CA ASP A 223 -14.19 -5.89 26.99
C ASP A 223 -13.14 -6.78 26.32
N HIS A 224 -12.27 -6.19 25.49
CA HIS A 224 -11.15 -6.87 24.85
C HIS A 224 -9.92 -7.00 25.75
N LEU A 225 -9.88 -6.28 26.88
CA LEU A 225 -8.75 -6.30 27.82
C LEU A 225 -8.35 -7.71 28.30
N PRO A 226 -9.28 -8.61 28.70
CA PRO A 226 -8.90 -9.95 29.14
C PRO A 226 -8.29 -10.80 28.03
N ARG A 227 -8.68 -10.54 26.76
CA ARG A 227 -8.13 -11.27 25.61
C ARG A 227 -6.66 -10.94 25.36
N LEU A 228 -6.16 -9.79 25.82
CA LEU A 228 -4.74 -9.44 25.69
C LEU A 228 -3.82 -10.37 26.51
N GLN A 229 -4.35 -11.09 27.51
CA GLN A 229 -3.59 -12.08 28.28
C GLN A 229 -3.26 -13.32 27.44
N THR A 230 -4.03 -13.63 26.40
CA THR A 230 -3.80 -14.85 25.59
C THR A 230 -2.68 -14.66 24.57
N VAL A 231 -2.27 -13.42 24.32
CA VAL A 231 -1.26 -13.09 23.31
C VAL A 231 0.08 -12.85 23.97
N LEU A 232 1.04 -13.73 23.72
CA LEU A 232 2.41 -13.57 24.17
C LEU A 232 3.08 -12.40 23.44
N PHE A 233 3.59 -11.42 24.18
CA PHE A 233 4.38 -10.33 23.61
C PHE A 233 5.85 -10.74 23.45
N GLN A 234 6.47 -11.21 24.53
CA GLN A 234 7.82 -11.76 24.54
C GLN A 234 7.96 -12.71 25.73
N GLN A 235 8.67 -13.83 25.56
CA GLN A 235 8.87 -14.85 26.61
C GLN A 235 9.29 -14.28 27.97
N GLN A 236 10.17 -13.27 28.01
CA GLN A 236 10.65 -12.66 29.26
C GLN A 236 9.82 -11.48 29.76
N LEU A 237 9.00 -10.86 28.89
CA LEU A 237 8.20 -9.68 29.25
C LEU A 237 6.71 -9.97 29.40
N GLY A 238 6.31 -11.23 29.20
CA GLY A 238 4.95 -11.71 29.36
C GLY A 238 4.05 -11.44 28.15
N THR A 239 2.80 -11.18 28.46
CA THR A 239 1.68 -11.03 27.52
C THR A 239 1.52 -9.59 27.05
N LEU A 240 0.65 -9.37 26.05
CA LEU A 240 0.25 -8.01 25.66
C LEU A 240 -0.49 -7.29 26.80
N ARG A 241 -1.18 -8.01 27.67
CA ARG A 241 -1.78 -7.42 28.87
C ARG A 241 -0.72 -6.85 29.82
N ASP A 242 0.31 -7.64 30.12
CA ASP A 242 1.42 -7.19 30.98
C ASP A 242 2.13 -5.95 30.40
N LYS A 243 2.27 -5.90 29.07
CA LYS A 243 2.77 -4.70 28.38
C LYS A 243 1.84 -3.51 28.55
N THR A 244 0.54 -3.70 28.41
CA THR A 244 -0.47 -2.66 28.52
C THR A 244 -0.51 -2.08 29.94
N ASP A 245 -0.44 -2.92 30.97
CA ASP A 245 -0.39 -2.48 32.37
C ASP A 245 0.87 -1.63 32.68
N ARG A 246 2.03 -2.00 32.10
CA ARG A 246 3.25 -1.18 32.17
C ARG A 246 3.08 0.17 31.47
N ILE A 247 2.46 0.20 30.29
CA ILE A 247 2.19 1.43 29.53
C ILE A 247 1.25 2.33 30.33
N GLN A 248 0.18 1.78 30.90
CA GLN A 248 -0.75 2.50 31.75
C GLN A 248 -0.05 3.18 32.94
N ALA A 249 0.75 2.43 33.69
CA ALA A 249 1.47 2.98 34.85
C ALA A 249 2.46 4.07 34.45
N LEU A 250 3.20 3.86 33.36
CA LEU A 250 4.16 4.85 32.84
C LEU A 250 3.46 6.11 32.33
N ALA A 251 2.34 5.97 31.59
CA ALA A 251 1.57 7.08 31.07
C ALA A 251 1.03 7.97 32.20
N GLY A 252 0.48 7.37 33.26
CA GLY A 252 0.03 8.10 34.44
C GLY A 252 1.17 8.83 35.17
N TRP A 253 2.32 8.17 35.33
CA TRP A 253 3.50 8.79 35.95
C TRP A 253 4.02 9.99 35.15
N ILE A 254 4.17 9.85 33.83
CA ILE A 254 4.62 10.93 32.94
C ILE A 254 3.63 12.09 32.99
N ALA A 255 2.32 11.81 32.90
CA ALA A 255 1.28 12.83 32.96
C ALA A 255 1.38 13.69 34.23
N GLY A 256 1.66 13.06 35.38
CA GLY A 256 1.87 13.76 36.65
C GLY A 256 3.11 14.66 36.65
N GLN A 257 4.19 14.28 35.95
CA GLN A 257 5.41 15.09 35.86
C GLN A 257 5.24 16.34 34.97
N ILE A 258 4.42 16.24 33.93
CA ILE A 258 4.23 17.32 32.95
C ILE A 258 2.98 18.18 33.22
N GLY A 259 2.21 17.85 34.25
CA GLY A 259 0.96 18.55 34.59
C GLY A 259 -0.21 18.26 33.65
N ALA A 260 -0.22 17.10 32.98
CA ALA A 260 -1.34 16.64 32.16
C ALA A 260 -2.36 15.85 33.00
N ASP A 261 -3.55 15.59 32.44
CA ASP A 261 -4.57 14.78 33.12
C ASP A 261 -4.12 13.31 33.27
N VAL A 262 -3.83 12.94 34.51
CA VAL A 262 -3.36 11.59 34.87
C VAL A 262 -4.43 10.54 34.60
N ASN A 263 -5.71 10.85 34.79
CA ASN A 263 -6.80 9.90 34.58
C ASN A 263 -6.97 9.58 33.09
N HIS A 264 -6.96 10.61 32.23
CA HIS A 264 -7.04 10.43 30.78
C HIS A 264 -5.82 9.65 30.25
N ALA A 265 -4.60 10.01 30.68
CA ALA A 265 -3.39 9.31 30.27
C ALA A 265 -3.38 7.83 30.70
N THR A 266 -3.83 7.55 31.93
CA THR A 266 -3.96 6.18 32.46
C THR A 266 -5.00 5.39 31.68
N ARG A 267 -6.17 5.99 31.38
CA ARG A 267 -7.24 5.36 30.58
C ARG A 267 -6.79 5.05 29.16
N ALA A 268 -6.10 5.99 28.51
CA ALA A 268 -5.52 5.79 27.18
C ALA A 268 -4.47 4.67 27.17
N GLY A 269 -3.60 4.62 28.19
CA GLY A 269 -2.62 3.54 28.35
C GLY A 269 -3.28 2.16 28.49
N LEU A 270 -4.36 2.06 29.27
CA LEU A 270 -5.13 0.82 29.44
C LEU A 270 -5.76 0.36 28.13
N LEU A 271 -6.39 1.25 27.37
CA LEU A 271 -7.09 0.89 26.13
C LEU A 271 -6.16 0.76 24.91
N SER A 272 -4.89 1.13 25.06
CA SER A 272 -3.92 1.32 23.97
C SER A 272 -3.75 0.14 23.00
N LYS A 273 -3.96 -1.10 23.46
CA LYS A 273 -3.78 -2.33 22.67
C LYS A 273 -5.05 -3.15 22.48
N CYS A 274 -6.19 -2.67 22.96
CA CYS A 274 -7.46 -3.38 22.86
C CYS A 274 -7.93 -3.54 21.40
N ASP A 275 -7.61 -2.56 20.56
CA ASP A 275 -7.94 -2.53 19.14
C ASP A 275 -7.36 -3.72 18.37
N LEU A 276 -6.19 -4.23 18.77
CA LEU A 276 -5.56 -5.41 18.16
C LEU A 276 -6.42 -6.68 18.25
N MET A 277 -7.37 -6.72 19.20
CA MET A 277 -8.26 -7.88 19.41
C MET A 277 -9.61 -7.74 18.70
N THR A 278 -9.80 -6.67 17.92
CA THR A 278 -10.99 -6.44 17.10
C THR A 278 -10.88 -7.18 15.78
N ASN A 279 -12.02 -7.59 15.21
CA ASN A 279 -12.01 -8.32 13.95
C ASN A 279 -11.55 -7.41 12.80
N MET A 280 -11.90 -6.12 12.87
CA MET A 280 -11.46 -5.12 11.90
C MET A 280 -9.94 -5.02 11.82
N VAL A 281 -9.23 -4.92 12.95
CA VAL A 281 -7.76 -4.82 12.94
C VAL A 281 -7.10 -6.16 12.60
N PHE A 282 -7.75 -7.28 12.90
CA PHE A 282 -7.26 -8.59 12.48
C PHE A 282 -7.23 -8.73 10.95
N GLU A 283 -8.30 -8.31 10.27
CA GLU A 283 -8.36 -8.31 8.80
C GLU A 283 -7.51 -7.17 8.19
N PHE A 284 -7.57 -5.98 8.78
CA PHE A 284 -6.94 -4.77 8.28
C PHE A 284 -5.89 -4.25 9.26
N THR A 285 -4.77 -4.96 9.39
CA THR A 285 -3.72 -4.70 10.40
C THR A 285 -3.15 -3.27 10.38
N ASP A 286 -3.15 -2.60 9.23
CA ASP A 286 -2.68 -1.21 9.10
C ASP A 286 -3.62 -0.17 9.76
N THR A 287 -4.86 -0.57 10.07
CA THR A 287 -5.87 0.29 10.70
C THR A 287 -5.78 0.32 12.23
N GLN A 288 -4.80 -0.38 12.82
CA GLN A 288 -4.50 -0.26 14.25
C GLN A 288 -4.30 1.21 14.66
N GLY A 289 -4.69 1.55 15.88
CA GLY A 289 -4.77 2.89 16.43
C GLY A 289 -5.97 3.70 15.91
N VAL A 290 -6.17 3.74 14.60
CA VAL A 290 -7.30 4.49 13.99
C VAL A 290 -8.62 3.86 14.40
N MET A 291 -8.74 2.53 14.28
CA MET A 291 -9.95 1.84 14.71
C MET A 291 -10.15 1.94 16.22
N GLY A 292 -9.07 1.84 17.01
CA GLY A 292 -9.12 2.06 18.46
C GLY A 292 -9.72 3.42 18.84
N MET A 293 -9.32 4.49 18.16
CA MET A 293 -9.90 5.83 18.32
C MET A 293 -11.39 5.85 17.99
N HIS A 294 -11.80 5.27 16.86
CA HIS A 294 -13.22 5.24 16.45
C HIS A 294 -14.09 4.44 17.42
N TYR A 295 -13.59 3.30 17.93
CA TYR A 295 -14.29 2.52 18.94
C TYR A 295 -14.37 3.25 20.29
N ALA A 296 -13.28 3.88 20.75
CA ALA A 296 -13.30 4.66 21.99
C ALA A 296 -14.30 5.84 21.93
N ARG A 297 -14.38 6.55 20.79
CA ARG A 297 -15.41 7.58 20.58
C ARG A 297 -16.82 7.01 20.59
N HIS A 298 -17.01 5.85 19.97
CA HIS A 298 -18.31 5.16 19.99
C HIS A 298 -18.73 4.75 21.41
N ASP A 299 -17.77 4.34 22.25
CA ASP A 299 -18.02 3.89 23.62
C ASP A 299 -18.19 5.03 24.64
N GLY A 300 -18.07 6.29 24.18
CA GLY A 300 -18.22 7.49 25.00
C GLY A 300 -16.99 7.87 25.82
N GLU A 301 -15.79 7.39 25.44
CA GLU A 301 -14.53 7.82 26.07
C GLU A 301 -14.23 9.28 25.76
N ALA A 302 -13.43 9.92 26.62
CA ALA A 302 -12.99 11.30 26.41
C ALA A 302 -12.20 11.44 25.10
N GLU A 303 -12.36 12.57 24.40
CA GLU A 303 -11.73 12.79 23.10
C GLU A 303 -10.20 12.69 23.16
N ASP A 304 -9.58 13.20 24.23
CA ASP A 304 -8.13 13.09 24.44
C ASP A 304 -7.67 11.63 24.55
N VAL A 305 -8.49 10.76 25.14
CA VAL A 305 -8.22 9.31 25.24
C VAL A 305 -8.30 8.69 23.86
N ALA A 306 -9.36 8.96 23.10
CA ALA A 306 -9.53 8.41 21.76
C ALA A 306 -8.41 8.84 20.82
N VAL A 307 -8.03 10.12 20.81
CA VAL A 307 -6.95 10.65 19.98
C VAL A 307 -5.61 10.00 20.36
N ALA A 308 -5.33 9.85 21.66
CA ALA A 308 -4.11 9.19 22.13
C ALA A 308 -3.99 7.74 21.63
N LEU A 309 -5.11 7.01 21.47
CA LEU A 309 -5.11 5.66 20.91
C LEU A 309 -4.61 5.60 19.46
N ASN A 310 -4.86 6.65 18.67
CA ASN A 310 -4.33 6.75 17.31
C ASN A 310 -2.87 7.25 17.29
N GLU A 311 -2.58 8.28 18.08
CA GLU A 311 -1.28 8.97 18.05
C GLU A 311 -0.11 8.12 18.58
N GLN A 312 -0.36 7.18 19.50
CA GLN A 312 0.68 6.26 20.01
C GLN A 312 1.41 5.45 18.93
N TYR A 313 0.84 5.33 17.73
CA TYR A 313 1.43 4.62 16.60
C TYR A 313 2.18 5.55 15.63
N GLN A 314 2.29 6.85 15.93
CA GLN A 314 2.97 7.82 15.08
C GLN A 314 4.45 8.04 15.49
N PRO A 315 5.35 8.28 14.52
CA PRO A 315 5.15 8.22 13.06
C PRO A 315 5.09 6.76 12.57
N ARG A 316 4.04 6.43 11.80
CA ARG A 316 3.85 5.07 11.23
C ARG A 316 4.94 4.69 10.21
N PHE A 317 5.59 5.71 9.60
CA PHE A 317 6.70 5.55 8.66
C PHE A 317 7.73 6.68 8.88
N LEU A 318 8.95 6.34 9.29
CA LEU A 318 10.12 7.20 9.06
C LEU A 318 10.99 6.52 7.99
N PRO A 319 11.09 7.07 6.76
CA PRO A 319 12.25 6.82 5.94
C PRO A 319 13.46 7.46 6.66
N VAL A 320 14.55 6.71 6.78
CA VAL A 320 15.78 7.20 7.40
C VAL A 320 16.34 8.36 6.55
N MET A 321 16.00 9.59 6.91
CA MET A 321 16.74 10.79 6.48
C MET A 321 16.91 11.71 7.68
N THR A 322 18.17 11.84 8.11
CA THR A 322 18.74 12.86 9.00
C THR A 322 17.79 13.49 10.03
N CYS A 323 17.71 12.81 11.17
CA CYS A 323 17.05 13.29 12.38
C CYS A 323 17.69 14.59 12.88
N ARG A 324 17.10 15.75 12.55
CA ARG A 324 17.27 16.97 13.36
C ARG A 324 16.43 16.80 14.63
N LEU A 325 17.10 16.33 15.67
CA LEU A 325 16.55 15.99 17.00
C LEU A 325 15.95 17.16 17.81
N THR A 326 15.81 18.36 17.24
CA THR A 326 15.27 19.53 17.93
C THR A 326 13.76 19.76 17.73
N ARG A 327 13.04 18.86 17.04
CA ARG A 327 11.59 19.01 16.78
C ARG A 327 10.70 17.85 17.28
N TRP A 328 11.26 16.83 17.95
CA TRP A 328 10.58 15.56 18.23
C TRP A 328 10.32 15.27 19.72
N LEU A 329 10.04 16.30 20.52
CA LEU A 329 9.61 16.15 21.92
C LEU A 329 8.17 16.61 22.18
N VAL A 330 7.29 16.60 21.17
CA VAL A 330 5.86 16.87 21.37
C VAL A 330 5.03 15.97 20.44
N PRO A 331 4.11 15.17 21.01
CA PRO A 331 2.72 15.34 20.65
C PRO A 331 1.89 15.42 21.93
N TRP A 332 1.57 16.63 22.35
CA TRP A 332 0.55 16.86 23.37
C TRP A 332 -0.16 18.15 23.00
N ARG A 333 -1.36 18.03 22.44
CA ARG A 333 -2.29 19.15 22.33
C ARG A 333 -2.93 19.54 23.68
N LEU A 334 -2.41 19.00 24.79
CA LEU A 334 -2.58 19.55 26.15
C LEU A 334 -1.53 20.62 26.51
N LEU A 335 -0.51 20.89 25.68
CA LEU A 335 0.66 21.73 26.02
C LEU A 335 0.70 23.11 25.34
N THR A 336 -0.37 23.90 25.42
CA THR A 336 -0.29 25.35 25.07
C THR A 336 -0.64 26.27 26.22
N ARG A 337 0.25 26.32 27.23
CA ARG A 337 0.56 27.56 27.97
C ARG A 337 2.05 27.58 28.32
N TRP A 338 2.72 28.60 27.81
CA TRP A 338 4.17 28.84 27.83
C TRP A 338 4.80 28.93 29.23
N THR A 339 6.03 28.43 29.39
CA THR A 339 7.20 29.20 29.90
C THR A 339 8.53 28.48 29.55
N PRO A 340 9.67 29.19 29.39
CA PRO A 340 10.89 28.65 28.79
C PRO A 340 12.01 28.32 29.80
N GLY A 341 12.67 27.17 29.63
CA GLY A 341 14.04 26.94 30.14
C GLY A 341 14.35 25.51 30.56
N GLY A 342 15.46 24.95 30.08
CA GLY A 342 16.17 23.86 30.77
C GLY A 342 16.53 22.61 29.94
N TYR A 343 17.80 22.53 29.56
CA TYR A 343 18.52 21.36 29.04
C TYR A 343 18.33 20.04 29.84
N LEU A 344 18.36 18.84 29.21
CA LEU A 344 19.51 17.90 29.18
C LEU A 344 19.19 16.47 28.63
N ARG A 345 20.14 15.96 27.83
CA ARG A 345 20.69 14.57 27.65
C ARG A 345 19.85 13.37 27.15
N TYR A 346 20.41 12.73 26.11
CA TYR A 346 20.04 11.50 25.40
C TYR A 346 20.21 10.21 26.20
N TRP A 347 19.42 9.18 25.86
CA TRP A 347 19.84 7.77 25.73
C TRP A 347 18.94 7.06 24.69
N SER A 348 19.52 6.24 23.79
CA SER A 348 18.83 5.54 22.69
C SER A 348 19.12 4.04 22.66
N ALA A 349 18.11 3.20 22.48
CA ALA A 349 18.13 1.82 21.93
C ALA A 349 16.68 1.29 21.98
N SER A 350 16.13 0.45 21.10
CA SER A 350 16.52 -0.16 19.83
C SER A 350 15.26 -0.88 19.32
N GLU A 351 14.69 -0.51 18.17
CA GLU A 351 13.52 -1.19 17.59
C GLU A 351 13.83 -1.60 16.16
N ARG A 352 13.93 -2.92 15.92
CA ARG A 352 13.82 -3.49 14.57
C ARG A 352 13.46 -4.97 14.58
N ARG A 353 12.39 -5.26 13.82
CA ARG A 353 11.89 -6.55 13.29
C ARG A 353 11.14 -7.48 14.24
N GLN A 354 9.88 -7.73 13.91
CA GLN A 354 9.38 -9.08 13.60
C GLN A 354 8.09 -9.00 12.76
N ARG A 355 8.11 -9.63 11.58
CA ARG A 355 6.91 -10.04 10.83
C ARG A 355 6.45 -11.39 11.41
N PRO A 356 5.15 -11.68 11.53
CA PRO A 356 4.70 -13.00 11.95
C PRO A 356 5.00 -14.03 10.84
N VAL A 357 5.64 -15.13 11.25
CA VAL A 357 5.83 -16.33 10.45
C VAL A 357 4.52 -17.12 10.51
N CYS A 358 3.77 -17.19 9.41
CA CYS A 358 2.70 -18.16 9.26
C CYS A 358 3.32 -19.55 9.04
N ALA A 359 3.20 -20.41 10.04
CA ALA A 359 3.55 -21.81 9.93
C ALA A 359 2.47 -22.56 9.12
N ALA A 360 2.93 -23.30 8.12
CA ALA A 360 2.15 -24.21 7.31
C ALA A 360 1.85 -25.50 8.07
N SER A 361 0.57 -25.89 8.15
CA SER A 361 0.16 -27.29 8.30
C SER A 361 -1.36 -27.43 8.17
N CYS A 362 -1.85 -27.72 6.95
CA CYS A 362 -3.02 -28.59 6.74
C CYS A 362 -3.30 -28.77 5.24
N CYS A 363 -2.57 -29.70 4.60
CA CYS A 363 -3.02 -30.34 3.36
C CYS A 363 -2.45 -31.77 3.31
N SER A 364 -3.24 -32.73 3.75
CA SER A 364 -3.13 -34.13 3.33
C SER A 364 -4.47 -34.55 2.75
N GLY A 365 -4.55 -34.67 1.43
CA GLY A 365 -5.74 -35.12 0.73
C GLY A 365 -5.58 -34.99 -0.79
N ARG A 366 -4.97 -36.00 -1.42
CA ARG A 366 -4.92 -36.18 -2.88
C ARG A 366 -6.29 -36.62 -3.40
N ALA A 367 -6.71 -36.03 -4.53
CA ALA A 367 -7.37 -36.68 -5.68
C ALA A 367 -7.73 -35.55 -6.69
N ALA A 368 -7.03 -35.40 -7.82
CA ALA A 368 -7.16 -36.14 -9.07
C ALA A 368 -8.24 -35.58 -10.03
N TYR A 369 -7.74 -35.11 -11.19
CA TYR A 369 -8.29 -35.23 -12.56
C TYR A 369 -9.27 -34.18 -13.16
N HIS A 370 -8.79 -33.59 -14.29
CA HIS A 370 -9.45 -33.08 -15.53
C HIS A 370 -10.57 -32.02 -15.42
N ARG A 371 -10.62 -30.93 -16.20
CA ARG A 371 -10.22 -30.61 -17.58
C ARG A 371 -9.69 -29.18 -17.68
#